data_AF-A0A945Y9N6-F1
#
_entry.id   AF-A0A945Y9N6-F1
#
_cell.length_a   1.000
_cell.length_b   1.000
_cell.length_c   1.000
_cell.angle_alpha   90.00
_cell.angle_beta   90.00
_cell.angle_gamma   90.00
#
_symmetry.space_group_name_H-M   'P 1'
#
loop_
_entity.id
_entity.type
_entity.pdbx_description
1 polymer ?
#
loop_
_entity_poly.entity_id
_entity_poly.type
_entity_poly.pdbx_seq_one_letter_code
_entity_poly.pdbx_strand_id
1 'polypeptide(L)'
;METWFVKSIVATVTIVPAFIAIPFFKFKFGIDPLVFLVWYFGAIAVAIAVYLGMGGRGDELVPPMPQLAVIIAIGIVFGALANGSLFQAIGLAPNPGLPPVIYASSSLVVFFLSAVLAGSFPALFKPANFELSRMTGIILVIAGLYLLAGGRIGNPFRSMA
;
A
#
# COMPACT_ATOMS: atom_id res chain seq x y z
N MET A 1 0.96 17.26 15.76
CA MET A 1 0.95 16.44 14.53
C MET A 1 0.14 15.19 14.82
N GLU A 2 -0.83 14.84 13.98
CA GLU A 2 -1.76 13.73 14.25
C GLU A 2 -1.02 12.38 14.23
N THR A 3 -1.36 11.47 15.15
CA THR A 3 -0.64 10.20 15.35
C THR A 3 -0.62 9.32 14.09
N TRP A 4 -1.69 9.33 13.29
CA TRP A 4 -1.76 8.57 12.04
C TRP A 4 -0.74 9.07 11.02
N PHE A 5 -0.48 10.38 10.97
CA PHE A 5 0.46 10.98 10.02
C PHE A 5 1.90 10.58 10.34
N VAL A 6 2.29 10.63 11.62
CA VAL A 6 3.62 10.19 12.06
C VAL A 6 3.82 8.70 11.75
N LYS A 7 2.81 7.86 11.99
CA LYS A 7 2.86 6.43 11.65
C LYS A 7 3.04 6.20 10.14
N SER A 8 2.40 7.00 9.29
CA SER A 8 2.58 6.92 7.83
C SER A 8 4.01 7.28 7.40
N ILE A 9 4.64 8.28 8.03
CA ILE A 9 6.05 8.63 7.76
C ILE A 9 6.96 7.48 8.16
N VAL A 10 6.78 6.94 9.36
CA VAL A 10 7.57 5.80 9.85
C VAL A 10 7.42 4.61 8.93
N ALA A 11 6.20 4.28 8.51
CA ALA A 11 5.93 3.20 7.55
C ALA A 11 6.66 3.45 6.21
N THR A 12 6.65 4.68 5.71
CA THR A 12 7.31 5.06 4.45
C THR A 12 8.82 4.87 4.53
N VAL A 13 9.46 5.26 5.62
CA VAL A 13 10.92 5.10 5.78
C VAL A 13 11.29 3.63 5.99
N THR A 14 10.52 2.90 6.79
CA THR A 14 10.83 1.52 7.18
C THR A 14 10.55 0.49 6.09
N ILE A 15 9.69 0.79 5.10
CA ILE A 15 9.42 -0.13 3.99
C ILE A 15 10.51 -0.11 2.91
N VAL A 16 11.31 0.95 2.81
CA VAL A 16 12.33 1.11 1.76
C VAL A 16 13.33 -0.07 1.72
N PRO A 17 13.93 -0.51 2.85
CA PRO A 17 14.80 -1.68 2.83
C PRO A 17 14.13 -2.94 2.27
N ALA A 18 12.83 -3.15 2.53
CA ALA A 18 12.11 -4.31 2.01
C ALA A 18 11.98 -4.25 0.48
N PHE A 19 11.66 -3.08 -0.09
CA PHE A 19 11.58 -2.93 -1.55
C PHE A 19 12.93 -3.10 -2.25
N ILE A 20 14.02 -2.67 -1.63
CA ILE A 20 15.38 -2.88 -2.16
C ILE A 20 15.81 -4.34 -2.01
N ALA A 21 15.40 -5.01 -0.92
CA ALA A 21 15.75 -6.39 -0.66
C ALA A 21 15.20 -7.35 -1.73
N ILE A 22 13.99 -7.11 -2.25
CA ILE A 22 13.35 -8.00 -3.24
C ILE A 22 14.25 -8.27 -4.48
N PRO A 23 14.66 -7.25 -5.28
CA PRO A 23 15.52 -7.48 -6.43
C PRO A 23 16.92 -7.96 -6.01
N PHE A 24 17.43 -7.51 -4.85
CA PHE A 24 18.71 -7.98 -4.32
C PHE A 24 18.70 -9.49 -4.07
N PHE A 25 17.69 -10.02 -3.38
CA PHE A 25 17.59 -11.45 -3.09
C PHE A 25 17.36 -12.29 -4.34
N LYS A 26 16.58 -11.77 -5.29
CA LYS A 26 16.40 -12.41 -6.60
C LYS A 26 17.72 -12.49 -7.37
N PHE A 27 18.45 -11.39 -7.47
CA PHE A 27 19.71 -11.34 -8.24
C PHE A 27 20.85 -12.09 -7.55
N LYS A 28 21.00 -11.92 -6.24
CA LYS A 28 22.16 -12.45 -5.49
C LYS A 28 21.98 -13.91 -5.08
N PHE A 29 20.75 -14.33 -4.78
CA PHE A 29 20.47 -15.65 -4.19
C PHE A 29 19.46 -16.46 -5.01
N GLY A 30 18.93 -15.94 -6.12
CA GLY A 30 17.94 -16.65 -6.95
C GLY A 30 16.59 -16.85 -6.26
N ILE A 31 16.30 -16.12 -5.19
CA ILE A 31 15.05 -16.28 -4.45
C ILE A 31 13.92 -15.61 -5.23
N ASP A 32 12.88 -16.39 -5.53
CA ASP A 32 11.69 -15.89 -6.20
C ASP A 32 10.96 -14.84 -5.32
N PRO A 33 10.47 -13.72 -5.89
CA PRO A 33 9.77 -12.68 -5.14
C PRO A 33 8.55 -13.18 -4.36
N LEU A 34 7.83 -14.21 -4.83
CA LEU A 34 6.72 -14.81 -4.08
C LEU A 34 7.20 -15.63 -2.88
N VAL A 35 8.34 -16.31 -3.01
CA VAL A 35 8.94 -17.00 -1.87
C VAL A 35 9.38 -15.99 -0.82
N PHE A 36 10.03 -14.89 -1.23
CA PHE A 36 10.36 -13.78 -0.34
C PHE A 36 9.10 -13.21 0.35
N LEU A 37 8.03 -12.99 -0.40
CA LEU A 37 6.74 -12.49 0.09
C LEU A 37 6.17 -13.36 1.21
N VAL A 38 6.13 -14.68 1.03
CA VAL A 38 5.59 -15.63 2.03
C VAL A 38 6.34 -15.51 3.35
N TRP A 39 7.68 -15.53 3.31
CA TRP A 39 8.50 -15.41 4.51
C TRP A 39 8.45 -14.03 5.14
N TYR A 40 8.41 -12.97 4.32
CA TYR A 40 8.29 -11.59 4.78
C TYR A 40 6.98 -11.36 5.54
N PHE A 41 5.84 -11.75 4.97
CA PHE A 41 4.54 -11.62 5.65
C PHE A 41 4.41 -12.58 6.83
N GLY A 42 5.01 -13.77 6.77
CA GLY A 42 5.09 -14.68 7.91
C GLY A 42 5.82 -14.06 9.09
N ALA A 43 6.99 -13.44 8.84
CA ALA A 43 7.76 -12.76 9.88
C ALA A 43 6.99 -11.56 10.49
N ILE A 44 6.27 -10.79 9.66
CA ILE A 44 5.40 -9.70 10.14
C ILE A 44 4.30 -10.25 11.06
N ALA A 45 3.63 -11.33 10.65
CA ALA A 45 2.56 -11.93 11.45
C ALA A 45 3.06 -12.39 12.82
N VAL A 46 4.21 -13.06 12.86
CA VAL A 46 4.88 -13.46 14.12
C VAL A 46 5.25 -12.24 14.96
N ALA A 47 5.87 -11.22 14.37
CA ALA A 47 6.28 -10.02 15.09
C ALA A 47 5.10 -9.27 15.72
N ILE A 48 3.97 -9.16 15.00
CA ILE A 48 2.74 -8.53 15.52
C ILE A 48 2.15 -9.36 16.66
N ALA A 49 2.09 -10.69 16.51
CA ALA A 49 1.58 -11.57 17.56
C ALA A 49 2.42 -11.47 18.85
N VAL A 50 3.75 -11.46 18.71
CA VAL A 50 4.67 -11.26 19.85
C VAL A 50 4.48 -9.88 20.47
N TYR A 51 4.39 -8.81 19.66
CA TYR A 51 4.18 -7.45 20.15
C TYR A 51 2.89 -7.32 20.96
N LEU A 52 1.77 -7.87 20.48
CA LEU A 52 0.50 -7.87 21.20
C LEU A 52 0.57 -8.71 22.47
N GLY A 53 1.18 -9.89 22.39
CA GLY A 53 1.37 -10.78 23.55
C GLY A 53 2.18 -10.12 24.66
N MET A 54 3.31 -9.48 24.32
CA MET A 54 4.14 -8.72 25.28
C MET A 54 3.39 -7.52 25.87
N GLY A 55 2.46 -6.93 25.11
CA GLY A 55 1.59 -5.86 25.58
C GLY A 55 0.40 -6.31 26.43
N GLY A 56 0.26 -7.61 26.71
CA GLY A 56 -0.88 -8.16 27.45
C GLY A 56 -2.20 -8.16 26.66
N ARG A 57 -2.14 -7.99 25.33
CA ARG A 57 -3.28 -7.86 24.41
C ARG A 57 -3.37 -9.05 23.45
N GLY A 58 -2.92 -10.22 23.90
CA GLY A 58 -2.90 -11.44 23.08
C GLY A 58 -4.30 -11.96 22.75
N ASP A 59 -5.28 -11.66 23.59
CA ASP A 59 -6.70 -11.96 23.40
C ASP A 59 -7.33 -11.17 22.25
N GLU A 60 -6.77 -10.00 21.91
CA GLU A 60 -7.21 -9.21 20.75
C GLU A 60 -6.74 -9.78 19.40
N LEU A 61 -5.84 -10.78 19.40
CA LEU A 61 -5.24 -11.31 18.17
C LEU A 61 -6.26 -12.00 17.27
N VAL A 62 -7.28 -12.62 17.86
CA VAL A 62 -8.28 -13.43 17.14
C VAL A 62 -9.65 -12.74 17.27
N PRO A 63 -10.11 -12.06 16.20
CA PRO A 63 -11.46 -11.53 16.14
C PRO A 63 -12.52 -12.65 16.23
N PRO A 64 -13.80 -12.31 16.47
CA PRO A 64 -14.85 -13.32 16.42
C PRO A 64 -14.92 -13.98 15.04
N MET A 65 -15.30 -15.27 15.03
CA MET A 65 -15.17 -16.15 13.85
C MET A 65 -15.76 -15.61 12.55
N PRO A 66 -16.96 -14.98 12.52
CA PRO A 66 -17.51 -14.44 11.28
C PRO A 66 -16.64 -13.34 10.67
N GLN A 67 -16.12 -12.42 11.48
CA GLN A 67 -15.23 -11.34 11.04
C GLN A 67 -13.89 -11.91 10.59
N LEU A 68 -13.35 -12.87 11.33
CA LEU A 68 -12.11 -13.55 10.97
C LEU A 68 -12.22 -14.25 9.60
N ALA A 69 -13.34 -14.94 9.34
CA ALA A 69 -13.57 -15.60 8.05
C ALA A 69 -13.58 -14.61 6.89
N VAL A 70 -14.22 -13.45 7.05
CA VAL A 70 -14.24 -12.38 6.05
C VAL A 70 -12.84 -11.80 5.83
N ILE A 71 -12.08 -11.53 6.90
CA ILE A 71 -10.71 -11.02 6.82
C ILE A 71 -9.81 -12.02 6.08
N ILE A 72 -9.91 -13.31 6.38
CA ILE A 72 -9.16 -14.38 5.70
C ILE A 72 -9.54 -14.43 4.23
N ALA A 73 -10.83 -14.40 3.88
CA ALA A 73 -11.28 -14.44 2.50
C ALA A 73 -10.74 -13.24 1.69
N ILE A 74 -10.79 -12.03 2.26
CA ILE A 74 -10.21 -10.83 1.65
C ILE A 74 -8.69 -10.98 1.48
N GLY A 75 -8.00 -11.51 2.49
CA GLY A 75 -6.56 -11.74 2.46
C GLY A 75 -6.13 -12.75 1.38
N ILE A 76 -6.86 -13.87 1.25
CA ILE A 76 -6.58 -14.90 0.24
C ILE A 76 -6.82 -14.36 -1.16
N VAL A 77 -7.93 -13.65 -1.39
CA VAL A 77 -8.28 -13.20 -2.74
C VAL A 77 -7.53 -11.92 -3.08
N PHE A 78 -7.84 -10.81 -2.39
CA PHE A 78 -7.30 -9.50 -2.73
C PHE A 78 -5.89 -9.31 -2.20
N GLY A 79 -5.60 -9.80 -0.99
CA GLY A 79 -4.26 -9.69 -0.39
C GLY A 79 -3.20 -10.42 -1.18
N ALA A 80 -3.44 -11.69 -1.54
CA ALA A 80 -2.49 -12.48 -2.32
C ALA A 80 -2.30 -11.92 -3.74
N LEU A 81 -3.39 -11.55 -4.43
CA LEU A 81 -3.30 -10.97 -5.77
C LEU A 81 -2.57 -9.63 -5.77
N ALA A 82 -2.92 -8.71 -4.86
CA ALA A 82 -2.32 -7.38 -4.80
C ALA A 82 -0.83 -7.45 -4.43
N ASN A 83 -0.49 -8.13 -3.34
CA ASN A 83 0.90 -8.18 -2.87
C ASN A 83 1.78 -9.10 -3.72
N GLY A 84 1.23 -10.21 -4.23
CA GLY A 84 1.92 -11.09 -5.18
C GLY A 84 2.30 -10.35 -6.45
N SER A 85 1.34 -9.66 -7.06
CA SER A 85 1.60 -8.85 -8.26
C SER A 85 2.59 -7.72 -8.00
N LEU A 86 2.48 -7.02 -6.85
CA LEU A 86 3.39 -5.95 -6.48
C LEU A 86 4.84 -6.45 -6.31
N PHE A 87 5.05 -7.53 -5.55
CA PHE A 87 6.40 -8.03 -5.27
C PHE A 87 7.05 -8.62 -6.53
N GLN A 88 6.28 -9.29 -7.37
CA GLN A 88 6.77 -9.71 -8.69
C GLN A 88 7.16 -8.50 -9.55
N ALA A 89 6.31 -7.47 -9.63
CA ALA A 89 6.58 -6.26 -10.39
C ALA A 89 7.86 -5.55 -9.90
N ILE A 90 8.09 -5.48 -8.58
CA ILE A 90 9.33 -4.94 -8.00
C ILE A 90 10.55 -5.72 -8.49
N GLY A 91 10.45 -7.05 -8.55
CA GLY A 91 11.53 -7.91 -9.04
C GLY A 91 11.72 -7.92 -10.58
N LEU A 92 10.88 -7.21 -11.33
CA LEU A 92 10.93 -7.11 -12.80
C LEU A 92 11.21 -5.69 -13.29
N ALA A 93 10.86 -4.67 -12.51
CA ALA A 93 10.99 -3.28 -12.89
C ALA A 93 12.47 -2.86 -13.00
N PRO A 94 12.81 -1.94 -13.92
CA PRO A 94 14.16 -1.37 -14.01
C PRO A 94 14.56 -0.57 -12.76
N ASN A 95 13.56 -0.10 -12.00
CA ASN A 95 13.74 0.53 -10.70
C ASN A 95 12.68 -0.01 -9.73
N PRO A 96 13.08 -0.60 -8.58
CA PRO A 96 12.14 -1.20 -7.63
C PRO A 96 11.19 -0.20 -6.96
N GLY A 97 11.48 1.11 -7.05
CA GLY A 97 10.59 2.16 -6.55
C GLY A 97 9.40 2.47 -7.44
N LEU A 98 9.41 2.10 -8.73
CA LEU A 98 8.32 2.44 -9.65
C LEU A 98 7.02 1.68 -9.34
N PRO A 99 7.01 0.35 -9.11
CA PRO A 99 5.77 -0.37 -8.82
C PRO A 99 5.07 0.08 -7.53
N PRO A 100 5.75 0.30 -6.38
CA PRO A 100 5.12 0.83 -5.17
C PRO A 100 4.46 2.19 -5.37
N VAL A 101 5.07 3.04 -6.20
CA VAL A 101 4.54 4.37 -6.51
C VAL A 101 3.23 4.25 -7.29
N ILE A 102 3.18 3.40 -8.33
CA ILE A 102 1.93 3.12 -9.05
C ILE A 102 0.91 2.48 -8.10
N TYR A 103 1.32 1.54 -7.25
CA TYR A 103 0.45 0.89 -6.27
C TYR A 103 -0.14 1.88 -5.27
N ALA A 104 0.63 2.88 -4.83
CA ALA A 104 0.18 3.94 -3.93
C ALA A 104 -0.93 4.81 -4.53
N SER A 105 -1.09 4.85 -5.87
CA SER A 105 -2.21 5.52 -6.53
C SER A 105 -3.58 4.94 -6.14
N SER A 106 -3.63 3.69 -5.65
CA SER A 106 -4.85 3.09 -5.11
C SER A 106 -5.44 3.91 -3.96
N SER A 107 -4.62 4.67 -3.23
CA SER A 107 -5.07 5.60 -2.17
C SER A 107 -6.06 6.65 -2.69
N LEU A 108 -5.95 7.04 -3.97
CA LEU A 108 -6.86 7.99 -4.60
C LEU A 108 -8.25 7.38 -4.78
N VAL A 109 -8.27 6.14 -5.28
CA VAL A 109 -9.51 5.36 -5.43
C VAL A 109 -10.16 5.16 -4.07
N VAL A 110 -9.38 4.79 -3.06
CA VAL A 110 -9.86 4.63 -1.67
C VAL A 110 -10.40 5.95 -1.12
N PHE A 111 -9.73 7.08 -1.37
CA PHE A 111 -10.18 8.39 -0.90
C PHE A 111 -11.59 8.68 -1.42
N PHE A 112 -11.80 8.67 -2.74
CA PHE A 112 -13.10 8.93 -3.36
C PHE A 112 -14.16 7.89 -2.99
N LEU A 113 -13.81 6.60 -3.03
CA LEU A 113 -14.73 5.53 -2.70
C LEU A 113 -15.20 5.61 -1.24
N SER A 114 -14.33 6.04 -0.33
CA SER A 114 -14.71 6.24 1.08
C SER A 114 -15.78 7.32 1.25
N ALA A 115 -15.78 8.41 0.48
CA ALA A 115 -16.91 9.37 0.46
C ALA A 115 -18.21 8.71 0.01
N VAL A 116 -18.14 8.01 -1.12
CA VAL A 116 -19.32 7.41 -1.74
C VAL A 116 -19.94 6.38 -0.80
N LEU A 117 -19.11 5.54 -0.18
CA LEU A 117 -19.55 4.54 0.79
C LEU A 117 -20.09 5.17 2.08
N ALA A 118 -19.44 6.20 2.62
CA ALA A 118 -19.92 6.93 3.80
C ALA A 118 -21.26 7.63 3.55
N GLY A 119 -21.46 8.21 2.36
CA GLY A 119 -22.72 8.85 1.98
C GLY A 119 -23.84 7.85 1.70
N SER A 120 -23.52 6.71 1.07
CA SER A 120 -24.52 5.71 0.67
C SER A 120 -24.90 4.73 1.79
N PHE A 121 -23.96 4.44 2.69
CA PHE A 121 -24.11 3.45 3.78
C PHE A 121 -23.62 4.02 5.12
N PRO A 122 -24.26 5.09 5.65
CA PRO A 122 -23.80 5.78 6.85
C PRO A 122 -23.86 4.93 8.13
N ALA A 123 -24.66 3.85 8.13
CA ALA A 123 -24.71 2.89 9.23
C ALA A 123 -23.47 1.97 9.29
N LEU A 124 -22.73 1.83 8.19
CA LEU A 124 -21.60 0.91 8.04
C LEU A 124 -20.25 1.64 7.96
N PHE A 125 -20.23 2.87 7.45
CA PHE A 125 -18.99 3.63 7.21
C PHE A 125 -18.99 4.94 8.00
N LYS A 126 -17.83 5.26 8.57
CA LYS A 126 -17.62 6.57 9.22
C LYS A 126 -17.64 7.68 8.16
N PRO A 127 -18.13 8.89 8.50
CA PRO A 127 -18.04 10.05 7.63
C PRO A 127 -16.60 10.29 7.17
N ALA A 128 -16.40 10.40 5.86
CA ALA A 128 -15.11 10.74 5.28
C ALA A 128 -14.94 12.26 5.20
N ASN A 129 -13.83 12.79 5.72
CA ASN A 129 -13.52 14.22 5.63
C ASN A 129 -12.98 14.57 4.24
N PHE A 130 -13.80 15.27 3.45
CA PHE A 130 -13.47 15.77 2.11
C PHE A 130 -13.08 17.25 2.16
N GLU A 131 -11.81 17.50 2.45
CA GLU A 131 -11.24 18.85 2.41
C GLU A 131 -10.63 19.16 1.03
N LEU A 132 -10.91 20.36 0.51
CA LEU A 132 -10.41 20.81 -0.80
C LEU A 132 -8.87 20.79 -0.87
N SER A 133 -8.19 21.12 0.23
CA SER A 133 -6.73 21.07 0.35
C SER A 133 -6.16 19.67 0.10
N ARG A 134 -6.86 18.63 0.54
CA ARG A 134 -6.48 17.22 0.31
C ARG A 134 -6.68 16.81 -1.14
N MET A 135 -7.74 17.34 -1.79
CA MET A 135 -7.97 17.13 -3.22
C MET A 135 -6.84 17.74 -4.07
N THR A 136 -6.35 18.93 -3.71
CA THR A 136 -5.18 19.52 -4.36
C THR A 136 -3.93 18.66 -4.19
N GLY A 137 -3.69 18.13 -2.99
CA GLY A 137 -2.59 17.18 -2.74
C GLY A 137 -2.70 15.93 -3.61
N ILE A 138 -3.91 15.38 -3.76
CA ILE A 138 -4.19 14.24 -4.64
C ILE A 138 -3.85 14.56 -6.10
N ILE A 139 -4.23 15.72 -6.61
CA ILE A 139 -3.91 16.13 -7.99
C ILE A 139 -2.38 16.21 -8.20
N LEU A 140 -1.65 16.74 -7.23
CA LEU A 140 -0.18 16.78 -7.28
C LEU A 140 0.43 15.38 -7.28
N VAL A 141 -0.12 14.45 -6.48
CA VAL A 141 0.30 13.04 -6.50
C VAL A 141 0.04 12.43 -7.87
N ILE A 142 -1.16 12.60 -8.45
CA ILE A 142 -1.49 12.11 -9.80
C ILE A 142 -0.51 12.64 -10.85
N ALA A 143 -0.22 13.95 -10.81
CA ALA A 143 0.74 14.56 -11.73
C ALA A 143 2.15 13.96 -11.57
N GLY A 144 2.62 13.81 -10.33
CA GLY A 144 3.90 13.15 -10.05
C GLY A 144 3.95 11.70 -10.54
N LEU A 145 2.86 10.95 -10.34
CA LEU A 145 2.72 9.57 -10.83
C LEU A 145 2.77 9.49 -12.35
N TYR A 146 2.07 10.38 -13.06
CA TYR A 146 2.11 10.46 -14.52
C TYR A 146 3.54 10.64 -15.04
N LEU A 147 4.31 11.53 -14.40
CA LEU A 147 5.70 11.77 -14.77
C LEU A 147 6.59 10.55 -14.49
N LEU A 148 6.42 9.91 -13.33
CA LEU A 148 7.18 8.70 -12.96
C LEU A 148 6.86 7.50 -13.86
N ALA A 149 5.64 7.44 -14.41
CA ALA A 149 5.25 6.45 -15.42
C ALA A 149 5.82 6.77 -16.83
N GLY A 150 6.64 7.80 -16.99
CA GLY A 150 7.22 8.22 -18.29
C GLY A 150 6.33 9.17 -19.09
N GLY A 151 5.27 9.69 -18.48
CA GLY A 151 4.43 10.73 -19.06
C GLY A 151 5.25 11.97 -19.39
N ARG A 152 5.13 12.46 -20.62
CA ARG A 152 5.79 13.68 -21.05
C ARG A 152 4.89 14.87 -20.71
N ILE A 153 5.47 15.89 -20.09
CA ILE A 153 4.83 17.22 -20.08
C ILE A 153 4.94 17.71 -21.51
N GLY A 154 3.79 17.89 -22.19
CA GLY A 154 3.78 18.48 -23.52
C GLY A 154 4.55 19.79 -23.48
N ASN A 155 5.54 19.94 -24.37
CA ASN A 155 6.33 21.17 -24.44
C ASN A 155 5.44 22.25 -25.08
N PRO A 156 4.91 23.23 -24.33
CA PRO A 156 3.94 24.19 -24.88
C PRO A 156 4.57 25.09 -25.96
N PHE A 157 5.90 25.09 -26.08
CA PHE A 157 6.64 25.83 -27.10
C PHE A 157 6.81 25.08 -28.44
N ARG A 158 6.38 23.81 -28.53
CA ARG A 158 6.52 23.01 -29.77
C ARG A 158 5.35 23.18 -30.74
N SER A 159 4.26 23.82 -30.32
CA SER A 159 3.10 24.15 -31.18
C SER A 159 3.13 25.58 -31.72
N MET A 160 4.23 26.30 -31.52
CA MET A 160 4.44 27.68 -32.01
C MET A 160 5.61 27.78 -33.01
N ALA A 161 6.17 26.66 -33.47
CA ALA A 161 7.17 26.57 -34.53
C ALA A 161 6.59 25.78 -35.70
#